data_AF-A0AAV7E4J5-F1
#
_entry.id   AF-A0AAV7E4J5-F1
#
_cell.length_a   1.000
_cell.length_b   1.000
_cell.length_c   1.000
_cell.angle_alpha   90.00
_cell.angle_beta   90.00
_cell.angle_gamma   90.00
#
_symmetry.space_group_name_H-M   'P 1'
#
loop_
_entity.id
_entity.type
_entity.pdbx_description
1 polymer ?
#
loop_
_entity_poly.entity_id
_entity_poly.type
_entity_poly.pdbx_seq_one_letter_code
_entity_poly.pdbx_strand_id
1 'polypeptide(L)'
;MSYSSLHLCIFTFTGVLLLCIAPLPVFSSEYDRKNTSAAYNVLEQNDFPRGLLPHGATGYELDPKTGRFSVFFNGSCSFSLPDSSYRLSYASVITGTISKGKLKNLGGVRVKVLFFWLRIDQVVRKGDELEFSVRFTSASFPIDNFVEPPHCGCGFECTADGGSRRMRRRWPVSLFFLNLIY
;
A
#
# COMPACT_ATOMS: atom_id res chain seq x y z
N MET A 1 18.60 53.60 -40.28
CA MET A 1 17.77 54.72 -40.80
C MET A 1 17.09 54.26 -42.07
N SER A 2 15.80 54.59 -42.17
CA SER A 2 14.88 54.46 -43.31
C SER A 2 14.42 53.05 -43.68
N TYR A 3 13.17 52.64 -43.39
CA TYR A 3 11.87 53.09 -43.98
C TYR A 3 11.86 52.81 -45.48
N SER A 4 10.83 52.28 -46.12
CA SER A 4 9.44 52.03 -45.77
C SER A 4 8.84 51.27 -46.95
N SER A 5 7.64 50.76 -46.77
CA SER A 5 6.67 50.50 -47.85
C SER A 5 6.97 49.31 -48.75
N LEU A 6 6.21 48.23 -48.57
CA LEU A 6 5.17 47.81 -49.50
C LEU A 6 4.41 46.60 -48.89
N HIS A 7 3.16 46.42 -49.29
CA HIS A 7 2.10 45.55 -48.73
C HIS A 7 1.43 46.10 -47.46
N LEU A 8 0.66 47.18 -47.55
CA LEU A 8 -0.51 47.42 -48.40
C LEU A 8 -1.67 46.45 -48.10
N CYS A 9 -2.81 47.07 -47.82
CA CYS A 9 -4.16 46.53 -47.73
C CYS A 9 -4.53 45.88 -46.39
N ILE A 10 -4.94 46.69 -45.39
CA ILE A 10 -6.36 47.10 -45.20
C ILE A 10 -7.14 45.87 -44.69
N PHE A 11 -7.17 45.72 -43.36
CA PHE A 11 -8.25 46.18 -42.48
C PHE A 11 -9.47 45.25 -42.48
N THR A 12 -9.83 44.84 -41.26
CA THR A 12 -11.11 44.24 -40.86
C THR A 12 -11.28 42.78 -41.30
N PHE A 13 -11.51 41.79 -40.44
CA PHE A 13 -12.61 41.72 -39.48
C PHE A 13 -12.34 40.53 -38.52
N THR A 14 -12.70 40.68 -37.23
CA THR A 14 -12.78 39.63 -36.18
C THR A 14 -11.50 38.88 -35.80
N GLY A 15 -10.57 39.57 -35.14
CA GLY A 15 -9.50 38.94 -34.36
C GLY A 15 -9.91 38.75 -32.89
N VAL A 16 -10.80 37.81 -32.60
CA VAL A 16 -10.95 37.21 -31.25
C VAL A 16 -11.04 35.70 -31.44
N LEU A 17 -9.88 35.06 -31.52
CA LEU A 17 -9.72 33.69 -31.08
C LEU A 17 -8.58 33.71 -30.06
N LEU A 18 -8.88 34.32 -28.91
CA LEU A 18 -8.21 33.97 -27.66
C LEU A 18 -8.51 32.48 -27.45
N LEU A 19 -7.56 31.65 -27.86
CA LEU A 19 -7.44 30.28 -27.38
C LEU A 19 -7.27 30.39 -25.87
N CYS A 20 -8.40 30.40 -25.17
CA CYS A 20 -8.47 29.97 -23.79
C CYS A 20 -8.04 28.50 -23.82
N ILE A 21 -6.72 28.28 -23.73
CA ILE A 21 -6.21 27.09 -23.08
C ILE A 21 -6.63 27.28 -21.63
N ALA A 22 -7.92 27.06 -21.35
CA ALA A 22 -8.36 26.82 -20.00
C ALA A 22 -7.46 25.68 -19.53
N PRO A 23 -6.74 25.81 -18.41
CA PRO A 23 -6.21 24.61 -17.78
C PRO A 23 -7.43 23.71 -17.62
N LEU A 24 -7.42 22.55 -18.29
CA LEU A 24 -8.33 21.48 -17.90
C LEU A 24 -8.22 21.42 -16.38
N PRO A 25 -9.32 21.46 -15.62
CA PRO A 25 -9.21 21.14 -14.22
C PRO A 25 -8.61 19.74 -14.21
N VAL A 26 -7.33 19.64 -13.85
CA VAL A 26 -6.73 18.39 -13.46
C VAL A 26 -7.54 18.05 -12.23
N PHE A 27 -8.57 17.23 -12.43
CA PHE A 27 -9.41 16.68 -11.38
C PHE A 27 -8.47 15.75 -10.63
N SER A 28 -7.55 16.31 -9.83
CA SER A 28 -6.80 15.54 -8.87
C SER A 28 -7.86 14.98 -7.95
N SER A 29 -8.13 13.70 -8.14
CA SER A 29 -9.21 12.94 -7.58
C SER A 29 -9.15 13.04 -6.05
N GLU A 30 -9.92 13.96 -5.50
CA GLU A 30 -10.22 13.99 -4.06
C GLU A 30 -10.82 12.65 -3.62
N TYR A 31 -11.50 11.96 -4.55
CA TYR A 31 -11.94 10.58 -4.44
C TYR A 31 -10.80 9.56 -4.29
N ASP A 32 -9.67 9.73 -4.98
CA ASP A 32 -8.53 8.80 -4.92
C ASP A 32 -7.77 8.96 -3.61
N ARG A 33 -7.53 10.21 -3.18
CA ARG A 33 -6.93 10.48 -1.86
C ARG A 33 -7.82 9.99 -0.71
N LYS A 34 -9.15 10.13 -0.85
CA LYS A 34 -10.14 9.60 0.09
C LYS A 34 -10.16 8.06 0.11
N ASN A 35 -10.03 7.41 -1.04
CA ASN A 35 -10.00 5.94 -1.15
C ASN A 35 -8.69 5.34 -0.63
N THR A 36 -7.54 5.96 -0.92
CA THR A 36 -6.25 5.59 -0.33
C THR A 36 -6.34 5.65 1.20
N SER A 37 -6.91 6.71 1.76
CA SER A 37 -7.13 6.82 3.22
C SER A 37 -8.13 5.77 3.73
N ALA A 38 -9.20 5.50 2.98
CA ALA A 38 -10.27 4.58 3.40
C ALA A 38 -9.77 3.16 3.66
N ALA A 39 -8.85 2.63 2.84
CA ALA A 39 -8.29 1.29 3.04
C ALA A 39 -7.61 1.14 4.41
N TYR A 40 -6.79 2.13 4.80
CA TYR A 40 -6.12 2.13 6.11
C TYR A 40 -7.11 2.41 7.25
N ASN A 41 -8.08 3.30 7.04
CA ASN A 41 -9.09 3.62 8.06
C ASN A 41 -9.93 2.39 8.42
N VAL A 42 -10.25 1.52 7.45
CA VAL A 42 -11.02 0.29 7.74
C VAL A 42 -10.23 -0.69 8.59
N LEU A 43 -8.90 -0.77 8.41
CA LEU A 43 -8.06 -1.55 9.32
C LEU A 43 -8.18 -1.02 10.75
N GLU A 44 -8.01 0.29 10.93
CA GLU A 44 -8.04 0.93 12.25
C GLU A 44 -9.40 0.77 12.94
N GLN A 45 -10.50 0.93 12.20
CA GLN A 45 -11.87 0.70 12.70
C GLN A 45 -12.13 -0.74 13.13
N ASN A 46 -11.34 -1.70 12.64
CA ASN A 46 -11.42 -3.12 12.98
C ASN A 46 -10.28 -3.57 13.91
N ASP A 47 -9.71 -2.65 14.69
CA ASP A 47 -8.62 -2.89 15.65
C ASP A 47 -7.31 -3.37 15.02
N PHE A 48 -7.02 -3.00 13.78
CA PHE A 48 -5.74 -3.29 13.13
C PHE A 48 -4.91 -2.05 12.90
N PRO A 49 -3.59 -2.14 13.05
CA PRO A 49 -2.72 -1.03 12.71
C PRO A 49 -2.65 -0.89 11.18
N ARG A 50 -2.55 0.35 10.71
CA ARG A 50 -2.51 0.68 9.28
C ARG A 50 -1.39 0.00 8.50
N GLY A 51 -0.27 -0.33 9.14
CA GLY A 51 0.90 -0.92 8.49
C GLY A 51 0.84 -2.41 8.21
N LEU A 52 -0.34 -3.02 8.30
CA LEU A 52 -0.60 -4.31 7.65
C LEU A 52 -0.60 -4.21 6.12
N LEU A 53 -0.91 -3.04 5.57
CA LEU A 53 -0.90 -2.77 4.14
C LEU A 53 0.27 -1.86 3.77
N PRO A 54 0.93 -2.06 2.62
CA PRO A 54 1.98 -1.16 2.17
C PRO A 54 1.40 0.20 1.75
N HIS A 55 2.27 1.22 1.66
CA HIS A 55 1.92 2.51 1.05
C HIS A 55 1.52 2.36 -0.42
N GLY A 56 0.65 3.27 -0.89
CA GLY A 56 0.32 3.41 -2.31
C GLY A 56 -0.94 2.65 -2.75
N ALA A 57 -1.90 2.43 -1.85
CA ALA A 57 -3.22 1.97 -2.24
C ALA A 57 -3.88 2.98 -3.18
N THR A 58 -4.33 2.54 -4.35
CA THR A 58 -4.99 3.35 -5.38
C THR A 58 -6.49 3.15 -5.43
N GLY A 59 -7.01 2.21 -4.64
CA GLY A 59 -8.44 1.94 -4.60
C GLY A 59 -8.80 0.99 -3.47
N TYR A 60 -10.07 1.02 -3.11
CA TYR A 60 -10.62 0.23 -2.01
C TYR A 60 -12.09 -0.13 -2.27
N GLU A 61 -12.44 -1.37 -1.97
CA GLU A 61 -13.82 -1.86 -1.96
C GLU A 61 -14.10 -2.58 -0.63
N LEU A 62 -15.29 -2.36 -0.07
CA LEU A 62 -15.81 -3.05 1.10
C LEU A 62 -17.28 -3.36 0.92
N ASP A 63 -17.64 -4.62 1.12
CA ASP A 63 -19.02 -4.98 1.39
C ASP A 63 -19.27 -4.88 2.91
N PRO A 64 -20.02 -3.87 3.39
CA PRO A 64 -20.25 -3.68 4.82
C PRO A 64 -21.10 -4.79 5.46
N LYS A 65 -21.83 -5.58 4.67
CA LYS A 65 -22.66 -6.68 5.19
C LYS A 65 -21.83 -7.94 5.43
N THR A 66 -20.88 -8.23 4.54
CA THR A 66 -20.07 -9.46 4.61
C THR A 66 -18.67 -9.22 5.17
N GLY A 67 -18.20 -7.98 5.21
CA GLY A 67 -16.82 -7.62 5.56
C GLY A 67 -15.81 -7.96 4.45
N ARG A 68 -16.26 -8.40 3.27
CA ARG A 68 -15.37 -8.70 2.15
C ARG A 68 -14.75 -7.42 1.62
N PHE A 69 -13.44 -7.40 1.48
CA PHE A 69 -12.71 -6.22 1.01
C PHE A 69 -11.71 -6.55 -0.09
N SER A 70 -11.40 -5.53 -0.88
CA SER A 70 -10.33 -5.51 -1.88
C SER A 70 -9.55 -4.20 -1.77
N VAL A 71 -8.23 -4.27 -1.82
CA VAL A 71 -7.33 -3.11 -1.88
C VAL A 71 -6.50 -3.22 -3.15
N PHE A 72 -6.44 -2.14 -3.91
CA PHE A 72 -5.74 -2.09 -5.20
C PHE A 72 -4.46 -1.28 -5.11
N PHE A 73 -3.43 -1.72 -5.81
CA PHE A 73 -2.12 -1.08 -5.93
C PHE A 73 -1.69 -1.09 -7.40
N ASN A 74 -0.82 -0.15 -7.79
CA ASN A 74 -0.30 -0.05 -9.16
C ASN A 74 0.60 -1.20 -9.60
N GLY A 75 0.94 -2.13 -8.70
CA GLY A 75 1.76 -3.29 -9.01
C GLY A 75 1.99 -4.18 -7.80
N SER A 76 2.61 -5.33 -8.01
CA SER A 76 3.08 -6.17 -6.92
C SER A 76 4.25 -5.52 -6.21
N CYS A 77 4.34 -5.73 -4.91
CA CYS A 77 5.40 -5.24 -4.08
C CYS A 77 6.16 -6.37 -3.37
N SER A 78 7.47 -6.21 -3.15
CA SER A 78 8.20 -7.09 -2.24
C SER A 78 9.35 -6.36 -1.55
N PHE A 79 9.66 -6.78 -0.33
CA PHE A 79 10.78 -6.25 0.45
C PHE A 79 11.22 -7.28 1.50
N SER A 80 12.46 -7.16 1.96
CA SER A 80 12.99 -7.99 3.05
C SER A 80 12.57 -7.41 4.40
N LEU A 81 12.24 -8.28 5.35
CA LEU A 81 12.03 -7.84 6.73
C LEU A 81 13.39 -7.67 7.42
N PRO A 82 13.61 -6.55 8.14
CA PRO A 82 14.88 -6.28 8.81
C PRO A 82 15.30 -7.41 9.75
N ASP A 83 16.61 -7.63 9.83
CA ASP A 83 17.22 -8.63 10.72
C ASP A 83 16.65 -10.05 10.60
N SER A 84 16.11 -10.41 9.42
CA SER A 84 15.54 -11.73 9.17
C SER A 84 15.81 -12.22 7.73
N SER A 85 15.63 -13.52 7.49
CA SER A 85 15.68 -14.12 6.15
C SER A 85 14.34 -14.04 5.41
N TYR A 86 13.35 -13.36 5.99
CA TYR A 86 12.00 -13.30 5.45
C TYR A 86 11.86 -12.22 4.39
N ARG A 87 11.18 -12.57 3.30
CA ARG A 87 10.78 -11.60 2.26
C ARG A 87 9.27 -11.54 2.17
N LEU A 88 8.69 -10.38 2.42
CA LEU A 88 7.26 -10.16 2.29
C LEU A 88 6.95 -9.77 0.84
N SER A 89 5.82 -10.25 0.32
CA SER A 89 5.33 -9.94 -1.00
C SER A 89 3.83 -9.66 -0.96
N TYR A 90 3.46 -8.52 -1.53
CA TYR A 90 2.09 -8.11 -1.77
C TYR A 90 1.80 -8.16 -3.27
N ALA A 91 0.63 -8.67 -3.65
CA ALA A 91 0.12 -8.59 -5.01
C ALA A 91 -0.45 -7.19 -5.28
N SER A 92 -0.74 -6.89 -6.55
CA SER A 92 -1.44 -5.65 -6.94
C SER A 92 -2.87 -5.57 -6.40
N VAL A 93 -3.47 -6.71 -6.05
CA VAL A 93 -4.78 -6.77 -5.41
C VAL A 93 -4.68 -7.62 -4.16
N ILE A 94 -5.03 -7.02 -3.02
CA ILE A 94 -5.14 -7.71 -1.73
C ILE A 94 -6.62 -7.89 -1.44
N THR A 95 -7.03 -9.10 -1.10
CA THR A 95 -8.44 -9.41 -0.81
C THR A 95 -8.56 -10.08 0.55
N GLY A 96 -9.77 -10.08 1.11
CA GLY A 96 -10.05 -10.85 2.30
C GLY A 96 -11.43 -10.58 2.87
N THR A 97 -11.63 -11.02 4.09
CA THR A 97 -12.79 -10.71 4.91
C THR A 97 -12.31 -10.12 6.23
N ILE A 98 -12.73 -8.89 6.52
CA ILE A 98 -12.39 -8.18 7.74
C ILE A 98 -13.55 -8.21 8.73
N SER A 99 -13.21 -8.40 9.99
CA SER A 99 -14.06 -8.13 11.13
C SER A 99 -13.19 -7.64 12.29
N LYS A 100 -13.82 -7.21 13.38
CA LYS A 100 -13.12 -6.68 14.55
C LYS A 100 -12.05 -7.65 15.06
N GLY A 101 -10.79 -7.23 15.02
CA GLY A 101 -9.62 -8.00 15.44
C GLY A 101 -9.31 -9.22 14.58
N LYS A 102 -9.94 -9.39 13.41
CA LYS A 102 -9.73 -10.56 12.55
C LYS A 102 -9.75 -10.26 11.05
N LEU A 103 -8.74 -10.76 10.35
CA LEU A 103 -8.68 -10.85 8.89
C LEU A 103 -8.64 -12.32 8.49
N LYS A 104 -9.51 -12.74 7.57
CA LYS A 104 -9.57 -14.12 7.05
C LYS A 104 -9.55 -14.15 5.54
N ASN A 105 -9.25 -15.33 4.99
CA ASN A 105 -9.23 -15.61 3.56
C ASN A 105 -8.37 -14.59 2.81
N LEU A 106 -7.24 -14.22 3.42
CA LEU A 106 -6.38 -13.18 2.88
C LEU A 106 -5.74 -13.64 1.57
N GLY A 107 -5.98 -12.87 0.51
CA GLY A 107 -5.41 -13.03 -0.81
C GLY A 107 -4.35 -11.98 -1.07
N GLY A 108 -3.32 -12.34 -1.83
CA GLY A 108 -2.33 -11.38 -2.30
C GLY A 108 -1.22 -11.06 -1.30
N VAL A 109 -1.15 -11.70 -0.12
CA VAL A 109 -0.04 -11.53 0.83
C VAL A 109 0.72 -12.84 1.01
N ARG A 110 2.04 -12.80 0.78
CA ARG A 110 2.93 -13.97 0.88
C ARG A 110 4.22 -13.63 1.61
N VAL A 111 4.73 -14.59 2.35
CA VAL A 111 6.07 -14.53 2.95
C VAL A 111 6.95 -15.61 2.34
N LYS A 112 8.17 -15.24 1.96
CA LYS A 112 9.21 -16.20 1.58
C LYS A 112 9.99 -16.57 2.82
N VAL A 113 10.10 -17.87 3.07
CA VAL A 113 10.98 -18.43 4.09
C VAL A 113 11.94 -19.40 3.42
N LEU A 114 13.24 -19.14 3.52
CA LEU A 114 14.28 -19.86 2.78
C LEU A 114 13.95 -19.95 1.28
N PHE A 115 13.47 -21.11 0.81
CA PHE A 115 13.14 -21.39 -0.59
C PHE A 115 11.64 -21.42 -0.88
N PHE A 116 10.77 -21.39 0.12
CA PHE A 116 9.33 -21.58 -0.03
C PHE A 116 8.55 -20.27 0.11
N TRP A 117 7.53 -20.09 -0.73
CA TRP A 117 6.54 -19.01 -0.60
C TRP A 117 5.30 -19.54 0.09
N LEU A 118 4.96 -18.93 1.22
CA LEU A 118 3.79 -19.28 2.02
C LEU A 118 2.75 -18.17 1.93
N ARG A 119 1.48 -18.55 1.72
CA ARG A 119 0.35 -17.60 1.75
C ARG A 119 -0.06 -17.36 3.19
N ILE A 120 -0.19 -16.08 3.54
CA ILE A 120 -0.79 -15.68 4.82
C ILE A 120 -2.30 -15.72 4.62
N ASP A 121 -2.99 -16.59 5.34
CA ASP A 121 -4.42 -16.84 5.19
C ASP A 121 -5.27 -16.05 6.19
N GLN A 122 -4.72 -15.83 7.39
CA GLN A 122 -5.44 -15.21 8.49
C GLN A 122 -4.50 -14.31 9.32
N VAL A 123 -5.05 -13.22 9.84
CA VAL A 123 -4.41 -12.40 10.89
C VAL A 123 -5.40 -12.19 12.02
N VAL A 124 -4.99 -12.43 13.26
CA VAL A 124 -5.83 -12.27 14.45
C VAL A 124 -5.10 -11.36 15.43
N ARG A 125 -5.80 -10.35 15.94
CA ARG A 125 -5.31 -9.56 17.06
C ARG A 125 -5.57 -10.27 18.38
N LYS A 126 -4.54 -10.39 19.21
CA LYS A 126 -4.58 -10.91 20.58
C LYS A 126 -3.88 -9.92 21.51
N GLY A 127 -4.65 -9.00 22.10
CA GLY A 127 -4.11 -7.92 22.92
C GLY A 127 -3.19 -7.02 22.10
N ASP A 128 -1.90 -7.03 22.46
CA ASP A 128 -0.83 -6.23 21.82
C ASP A 128 -0.02 -7.03 20.79
N GLU A 129 -0.50 -8.22 20.41
CA GLU A 129 0.11 -9.04 19.37
C GLU A 129 -0.84 -9.28 18.19
N LEU A 130 -0.25 -9.45 17.01
CA LEU A 130 -0.88 -9.93 15.79
C LEU A 130 -0.35 -11.33 15.48
N GLU A 131 -1.24 -12.30 15.48
CA GLU A 131 -0.96 -13.67 15.06
C GLU A 131 -1.25 -13.83 13.57
N PHE A 132 -0.23 -14.16 12.78
CA PHE A 132 -0.32 -14.42 11.35
C PHE A 132 -0.32 -15.93 11.11
N SER A 133 -1.33 -16.44 10.41
CA SER A 133 -1.47 -17.87 10.11
C SER A 133 -1.20 -18.17 8.65
N VAL A 134 -0.43 -19.23 8.41
CA VAL A 134 -0.09 -19.79 7.10
C VAL A 134 -0.63 -21.23 6.97
N ARG A 135 -1.96 -21.39 7.02
CA ARG A 135 -2.71 -22.67 6.97
C ARG A 135 -2.34 -23.70 8.05
N PHE A 136 -1.12 -24.23 8.06
CA PHE A 136 -0.65 -25.30 8.95
C PHE A 136 0.02 -24.77 10.23
N THR A 137 0.40 -23.49 10.27
CA THR A 137 1.08 -22.90 11.43
C THR A 137 0.78 -21.41 11.56
N SER A 138 1.16 -20.79 12.67
CA SER A 138 1.06 -19.35 12.90
C SER A 138 2.28 -18.79 13.64
N ALA A 139 2.44 -17.47 13.58
CA ALA A 139 3.48 -16.74 14.30
C ALA A 139 2.92 -15.40 14.81
N SER A 140 3.29 -15.02 16.04
CA SER A 140 2.86 -13.77 16.67
C SER A 140 3.94 -12.70 16.61
N PHE A 141 3.52 -11.45 16.38
CA PHE A 141 4.39 -10.28 16.37
C PHE A 141 3.71 -9.12 17.10
N PRO A 142 4.45 -8.26 17.81
CA PRO A 142 3.88 -7.11 18.50
C PRO A 142 3.26 -6.11 17.51
N ILE A 143 2.14 -5.49 17.90
CA ILE A 143 1.41 -4.53 17.05
C ILE A 143 2.27 -3.32 16.68
N ASP A 144 3.16 -2.89 17.58
CA ASP A 144 4.07 -1.77 17.37
C ASP A 144 4.93 -1.89 16.10
N ASN A 145 5.13 -3.11 15.61
CA ASN A 145 5.85 -3.38 14.36
C ASN A 145 5.09 -2.92 13.11
N PHE A 146 3.78 -2.64 13.22
CA PHE A 146 2.90 -2.40 12.08
C PHE A 146 2.21 -1.03 12.16
N VAL A 147 2.67 -0.12 13.03
CA VAL A 147 2.06 1.22 13.16
C VAL A 147 2.28 2.04 11.90
N GLU A 148 3.48 2.01 11.33
CA GLU A 148 3.82 2.71 10.09
C GLU A 148 3.64 1.76 8.90
N PRO A 149 2.96 2.18 7.82
CA PRO A 149 2.88 1.36 6.61
C PRO A 149 4.25 1.18 5.96
N PRO A 150 4.61 -0.05 5.54
CA PRO A 150 5.86 -0.26 4.84
C PRO A 150 5.79 0.37 3.45
N HIS A 151 6.90 0.91 2.98
CA HIS A 151 7.01 1.32 1.58
C HIS A 151 7.45 0.16 0.71
N CYS A 152 7.08 0.24 -0.57
CA CYS A 152 7.54 -0.77 -1.49
C CYS A 152 9.04 -0.71 -1.74
N GLY A 153 9.68 -1.88 -1.82
CA GLY A 153 11.12 -2.03 -2.02
C GLY A 153 11.92 -2.01 -0.72
N CYS A 154 11.87 -0.91 0.03
CA CYS A 154 12.66 -0.72 1.27
C CYS A 154 11.92 -1.13 2.56
N GLY A 155 10.64 -1.49 2.49
CA GLY A 155 9.90 -2.00 3.64
C GLY A 155 9.73 -0.96 4.76
N PHE A 156 10.14 -1.32 5.97
CA PHE A 156 10.01 -0.47 7.16
C PHE A 156 11.24 0.44 7.41
N GLU A 157 12.30 0.36 6.59
CA GLU A 157 13.59 1.04 6.82
C GLU A 157 13.90 2.15 5.80
N CYS A 158 12.88 2.76 5.21
CA CYS A 158 13.09 3.79 4.21
C CYS A 158 13.59 5.08 4.87
N THR A 159 14.89 5.33 4.79
CA THR A 159 15.53 6.54 5.32
C THR A 159 15.58 7.60 4.24
N ALA A 160 15.06 8.80 4.52
CA ALA A 160 15.30 9.95 3.66
C ALA A 160 16.76 10.43 3.71
N ASP A 161 17.49 10.08 4.77
CA ASP A 161 18.85 10.60 5.03
C ASP A 161 19.61 9.64 5.98
N GLY A 162 20.19 8.55 5.45
CA GLY A 162 21.21 7.72 6.11
C GLY A 162 20.98 7.08 7.49
N GLY A 163 19.85 7.30 8.17
CA GLY A 163 19.60 6.83 9.53
C GLY A 163 18.52 5.77 9.59
N SER A 164 18.89 4.48 9.64
CA SER A 164 17.94 3.37 9.79
C SER A 164 17.11 3.58 11.06
N ARG A 165 15.80 3.85 10.91
CA ARG A 165 14.87 3.66 12.03
C ARG A 165 14.82 2.15 12.27
N ARG A 166 15.69 1.68 13.16
CA ARG A 166 15.62 0.29 13.62
C ARG A 166 14.21 0.04 14.12
N MET A 167 13.58 -0.95 13.53
CA MET A 167 12.36 -1.54 14.05
C MET A 167 12.57 -1.82 15.54
N ARG A 168 11.68 -1.30 16.40
CA ARG A 168 11.86 -1.32 17.87
C ARG A 168 12.07 -2.72 18.44
N ARG A 169 11.63 -3.76 17.73
CA ARG A 169 11.90 -5.17 18.07
C ARG A 169 12.29 -5.96 16.82
N ARG A 170 13.36 -6.74 16.95
CA ARG A 170 13.87 -7.66 15.92
C ARG A 170 12.75 -8.62 15.52
N TRP A 171 12.57 -8.84 14.22
CA TRP A 171 11.68 -9.90 13.74
C TRP A 171 12.27 -11.23 14.16
N PRO A 172 11.64 -11.97 15.10
CA PRO A 172 12.15 -13.28 15.43
C PRO A 172 12.12 -14.12 14.15
N VAL A 173 13.25 -14.73 13.81
CA VAL A 173 13.24 -15.87 12.89
C VAL A 173 12.48 -16.94 13.65
N SER A 174 11.17 -16.98 13.42
CA SER A 174 10.28 -17.91 14.08
C SER A 174 10.75 -19.32 13.73
N LEU A 175 11.28 -20.02 14.73
CA LEU A 175 11.72 -21.41 14.63
C LEU A 175 10.60 -22.33 14.12
N PHE A 176 9.34 -21.90 14.23
CA PHE A 176 8.17 -22.61 13.71
C PHE A 176 8.21 -22.82 12.19
N PHE A 177 8.79 -21.90 11.41
CA PHE A 177 8.91 -22.10 9.96
C PHE A 177 10.05 -23.06 9.57
N LEU A 178 11.00 -23.34 10.49
CA LEU A 178 12.00 -24.39 10.26
C LEU A 178 11.35 -25.78 10.29
N ASN A 179 10.30 -25.98 11.10
CA ASN A 179 9.52 -27.22 11.14
C ASN A 179 8.63 -27.44 9.90
N LEU A 180 8.49 -26.46 9.00
CA LEU A 180 7.84 -26.67 7.69
C LEU A 180 8.81 -27.19 6.63
N ILE A 181 10.11 -27.26 6.95
CA ILE A 181 11.18 -27.71 6.06
C ILE A 181 11.70 -29.11 6.48
N TYR A 182 11.21 -29.65 7.60
CA TYR A 182 11.55 -30.98 8.13
C TYR A 182 10.32 -31.87 8.25
#